data_AF-A0A2Z7C6L1-F1
#
_entry.id   AF-A0A2Z7C6L1-F1
#
_cell.length_a   1.000
_cell.length_b   1.000
_cell.length_c   1.000
_cell.angle_alpha   90.00
_cell.angle_beta   90.00
_cell.angle_gamma   90.00
#
_symmetry.space_group_name_H-M   'P 1'
#
loop_
_entity.id
_entity.type
_entity.pdbx_description
1 polymer ?
#
loop_
_entity_poly.entity_id
_entity_poly.type
_entity_poly.pdbx_seq_one_letter_code
_entity_poly.pdbx_strand_id
1 'polypeptide(L)'
;MSSPSTSLVSSTVESIDSASPISQAGEPWLPEPEELPTTPWYEEKTSTLRLSDIPIIKEKGGTIGKFEVVIPHPDERAHRPPPGFHTFYMNQIEMGLRFSIPRFIAAFCRHISLSPSQLAPNSYSFLLALAVLLSYHELPLIPYVLMQLVQIKRLGPGKFYLSHKGDHSFIKGNPSSHKGLMSRCFFLKRDVNSLRCKC
;
A
#
# COMPACT_ATOMS: atom_id res chain seq x y z
N MET A 1 5.90 64.86 -40.33
CA MET A 1 5.67 65.68 -39.13
C MET A 1 4.22 65.50 -38.73
N SER A 2 3.97 64.81 -37.62
CA SER A 2 2.67 64.77 -36.96
C SER A 2 2.94 64.78 -35.46
N SER A 3 2.43 65.78 -34.76
CA SER A 3 2.60 66.00 -33.33
C SER A 3 1.80 64.99 -32.50
N PRO A 4 2.24 64.68 -31.26
CA PRO A 4 1.65 63.62 -30.44
C PRO A 4 0.55 64.15 -29.53
N SER A 5 -0.52 63.38 -29.37
CA SER A 5 -1.55 63.62 -28.35
C SER A 5 -1.16 62.91 -27.05
N THR A 6 -0.96 63.71 -26.00
CA THR A 6 -0.74 63.30 -24.62
C THR A 6 -2.07 62.94 -23.95
N SER A 7 -2.19 61.75 -23.36
CA SER A 7 -3.12 61.54 -22.24
C SER A 7 -2.57 60.52 -21.25
N LEU A 8 -2.15 61.07 -20.11
CA LEU A 8 -2.19 60.55 -18.74
C LEU A 8 -1.75 59.09 -18.50
N VAL A 9 -0.49 58.99 -18.08
CA VAL A 9 0.05 57.94 -17.24
C VAL A 9 -0.69 57.96 -15.90
N SER A 10 -1.42 56.88 -15.58
CA SER A 10 -1.81 56.57 -14.21
C SER A 10 -1.01 55.36 -13.76
N SER A 11 -0.10 55.60 -12.83
CA SER A 11 0.73 54.60 -12.17
C SER A 11 -0.13 53.80 -11.20
N THR A 12 -0.36 52.52 -11.48
CA THR A 12 -0.82 51.56 -10.46
C THR A 12 0.34 50.63 -10.15
N VAL A 13 1.00 50.94 -9.03
CA VAL A 13 1.96 50.08 -8.35
C VAL A 13 1.18 49.00 -7.61
N GLU A 14 1.66 47.76 -7.74
CA GLU A 14 1.45 46.59 -6.88
C GLU A 14 0.03 46.26 -6.38
N SER A 15 -0.48 45.11 -6.84
CA SER A 15 -0.78 44.03 -5.91
C SER A 15 -0.81 42.71 -6.68
N ILE A 16 0.34 42.04 -6.72
CA ILE A 16 0.43 40.64 -7.09
C ILE A 16 0.21 39.82 -5.81
N ASP A 17 -0.98 39.93 -5.22
CA ASP A 17 -1.45 38.89 -4.31
C ASP A 17 -2.18 37.82 -5.15
N SER A 18 -1.43 37.26 -6.09
CA SER A 18 -1.78 35.98 -6.69
C SER A 18 -1.28 34.91 -5.74
N ALA A 19 -1.92 34.81 -4.57
CA ALA A 19 -1.90 33.59 -3.80
C ALA A 19 -2.44 32.49 -4.72
N SER A 20 -1.53 31.82 -5.41
CA SER A 20 -1.80 30.51 -5.98
C SER A 20 -2.47 29.73 -4.85
N PRO A 21 -3.65 29.12 -5.07
CA PRO A 21 -4.17 28.24 -4.04
C PRO A 21 -3.12 27.15 -3.91
N ILE A 22 -2.34 27.21 -2.83
CA ILE A 22 -1.73 26.04 -2.25
C ILE A 22 -2.92 25.11 -2.09
N SER A 23 -3.05 24.18 -3.03
CA SER A 23 -3.93 23.06 -2.92
C SER A 23 -3.48 22.37 -1.64
N GLN A 24 -4.15 22.73 -0.55
CA GLN A 24 -4.21 21.93 0.65
C GLN A 24 -4.70 20.60 0.11
N ALA A 25 -3.78 19.67 -0.08
CA ALA A 25 -4.08 18.34 -0.56
C ALA A 25 -5.03 17.75 0.49
N GLY A 26 -6.33 17.85 0.19
CA GLY A 26 -7.38 17.51 1.13
C GLY A 26 -7.19 16.06 1.54
N GLU A 27 -7.06 15.83 2.83
CA GLU A 27 -7.54 14.57 3.37
C GLU A 27 -9.02 14.45 2.98
N PRO A 28 -9.44 13.28 2.46
CA PRO A 28 -8.85 11.98 2.71
C PRO A 28 -8.15 11.37 1.48
N TRP A 29 -6.90 10.93 1.69
CA TRP A 29 -6.15 10.08 0.74
C TRP A 29 -6.81 8.71 0.52
N LEU A 30 -7.72 8.34 1.41
CA LEU A 30 -8.53 7.15 1.30
C LEU A 30 -9.84 7.49 0.56
N PRO A 31 -10.31 6.60 -0.31
CA PRO A 31 -11.64 6.74 -0.88
C PRO A 31 -12.69 6.76 0.24
N GLU A 32 -13.66 7.67 0.08
CA GLU A 32 -14.81 7.81 0.97
C GLU A 32 -15.49 6.45 1.20
N PRO A 33 -16.02 6.20 2.40
CA PRO A 33 -16.84 5.01 2.64
C PRO A 33 -18.14 5.14 1.84
N GLU A 34 -18.25 4.44 0.71
CA GLU A 34 -19.56 4.19 0.07
C GLU A 34 -20.46 3.39 1.03
N GLU A 35 -21.78 3.51 0.89
CA GLU A 35 -22.76 2.76 1.71
C GLU A 35 -22.37 1.28 1.74
N LEU A 36 -22.01 0.80 2.93
CA LEU A 36 -21.44 -0.52 3.09
C LEU A 36 -22.51 -1.56 2.74
N PRO A 37 -22.23 -2.51 1.83
CA PRO A 37 -23.14 -3.63 1.64
C PRO A 37 -23.34 -4.35 2.98
N THR A 38 -24.55 -4.83 3.25
CA THR A 38 -24.91 -5.60 4.46
C THR A 38 -24.17 -6.94 4.57
N THR A 39 -23.42 -7.32 3.54
CA THR A 39 -22.56 -8.50 3.55
C THR A 39 -21.33 -8.26 4.44
N PRO A 40 -20.87 -9.27 5.19
CA PRO A 40 -19.67 -9.15 6.00
C PRO A 40 -18.48 -8.68 5.16
N TRP A 41 -17.68 -7.80 5.73
CA TRP A 41 -16.49 -7.25 5.06
C TRP A 41 -15.35 -8.25 4.86
N TYR A 42 -15.49 -9.44 5.43
CA TYR A 42 -14.54 -10.53 5.38
C TYR A 42 -15.13 -11.73 4.65
N GLU A 43 -14.26 -12.53 4.03
CA GLU A 43 -14.64 -13.84 3.55
C GLU A 43 -14.64 -14.83 4.71
N GLU A 44 -15.72 -15.58 4.87
CA GLU A 44 -15.83 -16.65 5.87
C GLU A 44 -15.16 -17.95 5.38
N LYS A 45 -14.01 -17.81 4.72
CA LYS A 45 -13.25 -18.93 4.16
C LYS A 45 -12.22 -19.43 5.17
N THR A 46 -12.14 -20.74 5.29
CA THR A 46 -11.06 -21.44 5.99
C THR A 46 -9.77 -21.36 5.17
N SER A 47 -8.62 -21.43 5.86
CA SER A 47 -7.35 -21.48 5.16
C SER A 47 -7.22 -22.81 4.43
N THR A 48 -6.82 -22.77 3.16
CA THR A 48 -6.49 -23.98 2.38
C THR A 48 -5.02 -24.38 2.52
N LEU A 49 -4.24 -23.67 3.33
CA LEU A 49 -2.84 -24.00 3.60
C LEU A 49 -2.75 -25.24 4.51
N ARG A 50 -1.67 -25.99 4.32
CA ARG A 50 -1.34 -27.17 5.14
C ARG A 50 -0.10 -26.86 5.99
N LEU A 51 0.09 -27.64 7.05
CA LEU A 51 1.30 -27.54 7.88
C LEU A 51 2.60 -27.75 7.06
N SER A 52 2.54 -28.55 5.99
CA SER A 52 3.63 -28.75 5.03
C SER A 52 4.05 -27.48 4.29
N ASP A 53 3.21 -26.45 4.27
CA ASP A 53 3.48 -25.19 3.56
C ASP A 53 4.28 -24.20 4.43
N ILE A 54 4.39 -24.44 5.75
CA ILE A 54 5.12 -23.57 6.68
C ILE A 54 6.58 -23.34 6.24
N PRO A 55 7.37 -24.36 5.86
CA PRO A 55 8.74 -24.15 5.37
C PRO A 55 8.80 -23.22 4.17
N ILE A 56 7.85 -23.35 3.22
CA ILE A 56 7.77 -22.53 2.01
C ILE A 56 7.43 -21.08 2.36
N ILE A 57 6.47 -20.88 3.28
CA ILE A 57 6.13 -19.54 3.79
C ILE A 57 7.34 -18.91 4.47
N LYS A 58 8.08 -19.70 5.26
CA LYS A 58 9.26 -19.21 5.98
C LYS A 58 10.39 -18.81 5.06
N GLU A 59 10.71 -19.66 4.11
CA GLU A 59 11.75 -19.43 3.10
C GLU A 59 11.39 -18.25 2.21
N LYS A 60 10.27 -18.32 1.49
CA LYS A 60 9.86 -17.26 0.57
C LYS A 60 9.55 -15.96 1.30
N GLY A 61 8.91 -16.02 2.47
CA GLY A 61 8.59 -14.84 3.26
C GLY A 61 9.79 -14.20 3.96
N GLY A 62 10.95 -14.86 3.99
CA GLY A 62 12.11 -14.37 4.75
C GLY A 62 11.91 -14.39 6.27
N THR A 63 11.02 -15.25 6.78
CA THR A 63 10.62 -15.26 8.19
C THR A 63 11.39 -16.25 9.07
N ILE A 64 12.29 -17.05 8.48
CA ILE A 64 13.12 -18.03 9.19
C ILE A 64 13.84 -17.38 10.38
N GLY A 65 13.67 -17.96 11.57
CA GLY A 65 14.34 -17.53 12.81
C GLY A 65 13.93 -16.16 13.34
N LYS A 66 12.93 -15.49 12.74
CA LYS A 66 12.51 -14.12 13.10
C LYS A 66 11.02 -14.01 13.44
N PHE A 67 10.20 -14.88 12.86
CA PHE A 67 8.76 -14.88 13.08
C PHE A 67 8.21 -16.29 13.27
N GLU A 68 7.21 -16.36 14.11
CA GLU A 68 6.31 -17.50 14.27
C GLU A 68 5.27 -17.46 13.15
N VAL A 69 5.15 -18.57 12.42
CA VAL A 69 4.18 -18.77 11.34
C VAL A 69 3.23 -19.87 11.76
N VAL A 70 1.93 -19.58 11.79
CA VAL A 70 0.87 -20.51 12.19
C VAL A 70 -0.16 -20.61 11.07
N ILE A 71 -0.58 -21.83 10.75
CA ILE A 71 -1.70 -22.08 9.84
C ILE A 71 -3.01 -22.05 10.65
N PRO A 72 -4.02 -21.26 10.27
CA PRO A 72 -5.27 -21.16 11.00
C PRO A 72 -5.99 -22.51 11.09
N HIS A 73 -6.60 -22.80 12.24
CA HIS A 73 -7.53 -23.93 12.39
C HIS A 73 -8.77 -23.73 11.48
N PRO A 74 -9.49 -24.80 11.07
CA PRO A 74 -10.75 -24.67 10.34
C PRO A 74 -11.81 -23.75 10.97
N ASP A 75 -11.77 -23.53 12.28
CA ASP A 75 -12.70 -22.62 12.98
C ASP A 75 -12.18 -21.19 13.10
N GLU A 76 -10.89 -20.97 12.85
CA GLU A 76 -10.27 -19.65 12.87
C GLU A 76 -10.51 -18.92 11.55
N ARG A 77 -10.44 -17.59 11.60
CA ARG A 77 -10.73 -16.74 10.44
C ARG A 77 -9.67 -15.66 10.28
N ALA A 78 -9.40 -15.31 9.03
CA ALA A 78 -8.43 -14.27 8.66
C ALA A 78 -8.69 -12.92 9.35
N HIS A 79 -9.95 -12.57 9.62
CA HIS A 79 -10.34 -11.32 10.26
C HIS A 79 -10.29 -11.36 11.80
N ARG A 80 -10.07 -12.53 12.41
CA ARG A 80 -9.92 -12.70 13.87
C ARG A 80 -8.62 -13.45 14.16
N PRO A 81 -7.45 -12.83 13.90
CA PRO A 81 -6.19 -13.44 14.27
C PRO A 81 -6.10 -13.60 15.80
N PRO A 82 -5.40 -14.64 16.30
CA PRO A 82 -5.11 -14.77 17.72
C PRO A 82 -4.36 -13.54 18.26
N PRO A 83 -4.45 -13.24 19.56
CA PRO A 83 -3.77 -12.09 20.15
C PRO A 83 -2.26 -12.06 19.83
N GLY A 84 -1.80 -10.92 19.31
CA GLY A 84 -0.40 -10.71 18.92
C GLY A 84 -0.01 -11.28 17.55
N PHE A 85 -0.93 -11.91 16.84
CA PHE A 85 -0.73 -12.32 15.45
C PHE A 85 -1.33 -11.33 14.47
N HIS A 86 -0.73 -11.28 13.29
CA HIS A 86 -1.26 -10.57 12.14
C HIS A 86 -1.54 -11.55 11.01
N THR A 87 -2.64 -11.35 10.31
CA THR A 87 -3.00 -12.18 9.15
C THR A 87 -2.31 -11.69 7.89
N PHE A 88 -1.71 -12.62 7.17
CA PHE A 88 -1.18 -12.40 5.82
C PHE A 88 -1.63 -13.53 4.90
N TYR A 89 -1.45 -13.32 3.60
CA TYR A 89 -1.79 -14.30 2.58
C TYR A 89 -0.54 -14.73 1.83
N MET A 90 -0.43 -16.02 1.51
CA MET A 90 0.71 -16.57 0.75
C MET A 90 0.94 -15.79 -0.56
N ASN A 91 -0.13 -15.29 -1.14
CA ASN A 91 -0.16 -14.47 -2.35
C ASN A 91 0.64 -13.19 -2.22
N GLN A 92 0.61 -12.56 -1.04
CA GLN A 92 1.37 -11.34 -0.82
C GLN A 92 2.85 -11.68 -0.92
N ILE A 93 3.28 -12.83 -0.38
CA ILE A 93 4.65 -13.34 -0.52
C ILE A 93 4.99 -13.68 -1.98
N GLU A 94 4.06 -14.29 -2.72
CA GLU A 94 4.24 -14.57 -4.14
C GLU A 94 4.35 -13.28 -4.97
N MET A 95 3.66 -12.22 -4.56
CA MET A 95 3.75 -10.87 -5.14
C MET A 95 4.92 -10.04 -4.59
N GLY A 96 5.87 -10.68 -3.92
CA GLY A 96 7.12 -10.07 -3.50
C GLY A 96 7.14 -9.50 -2.09
N LEU A 97 6.06 -9.61 -1.29
CA LEU A 97 6.13 -9.30 0.14
C LEU A 97 7.18 -10.19 0.81
N ARG A 98 8.03 -9.55 1.60
CA ARG A 98 9.04 -10.18 2.45
C ARG A 98 8.94 -9.60 3.85
N PHE A 99 9.38 -10.36 4.84
CA PHE A 99 9.41 -9.99 6.24
C PHE A 99 10.86 -9.90 6.74
N SER A 100 11.24 -8.90 7.55
CA SER A 100 10.45 -7.73 7.94
C SER A 100 10.04 -6.88 6.73
N ILE A 101 8.86 -6.25 6.82
CA ILE A 101 8.29 -5.46 5.73
C ILE A 101 9.28 -4.37 5.30
N PRO A 102 9.58 -4.22 4.00
CA PRO A 102 10.48 -3.19 3.50
C PRO A 102 10.13 -1.80 4.05
N ARG A 103 11.17 -1.04 4.47
CA ARG A 103 10.99 0.24 5.18
C ARG A 103 10.11 1.24 4.43
N PHE A 104 10.25 1.32 3.10
CA PHE A 104 9.46 2.24 2.29
C PHE A 104 7.96 1.85 2.26
N ILE A 105 7.64 0.55 2.21
CA ILE A 105 6.27 0.05 2.28
C ILE A 105 5.69 0.36 3.65
N ALA A 106 6.42 0.06 4.73
CA ALA A 106 5.97 0.37 6.09
C ALA A 106 5.76 1.88 6.30
N ALA A 107 6.66 2.72 5.78
CA ALA A 107 6.54 4.17 5.84
C ALA A 107 5.33 4.69 5.06
N PHE A 108 5.09 4.14 3.86
CA PHE A 108 3.93 4.47 3.04
C PHE A 108 2.62 4.06 3.73
N CYS A 109 2.51 2.81 4.17
CA CYS A 109 1.34 2.29 4.90
C CYS A 109 1.02 3.13 6.15
N ARG A 110 2.05 3.50 6.92
CA ARG A 110 1.90 4.39 8.08
C ARG A 110 1.38 5.77 7.68
N HIS A 111 1.84 6.31 6.56
CA HIS A 111 1.41 7.63 6.07
C HIS A 111 -0.05 7.64 5.64
N ILE A 112 -0.53 6.56 5.02
CA ILE A 112 -1.93 6.43 4.57
C ILE A 112 -2.84 5.78 5.63
N SER A 113 -2.34 5.57 6.84
CA SER A 113 -3.05 4.94 7.96
C SER A 113 -3.66 3.57 7.62
N LEU A 114 -2.99 2.77 6.78
CA LEU A 114 -3.38 1.40 6.46
C LEU A 114 -2.38 0.39 7.03
N SER A 115 -2.88 -0.73 7.53
CA SER A 115 -2.03 -1.89 7.81
C SER A 115 -1.58 -2.54 6.49
N PRO A 116 -0.32 -2.99 6.37
CA PRO A 116 0.12 -3.79 5.22
C PRO A 116 -0.81 -4.99 4.93
N SER A 117 -1.37 -5.63 5.96
CA SER A 117 -2.30 -6.76 5.78
C SER A 117 -3.57 -6.39 5.02
N GLN A 118 -3.96 -5.11 5.00
CA GLN A 118 -5.15 -4.60 4.30
C GLN A 118 -4.91 -4.35 2.80
N LEU A 119 -3.64 -4.35 2.36
CA LEU A 119 -3.31 -4.20 0.95
C LEU A 119 -3.48 -5.53 0.20
N ALA A 120 -4.17 -5.44 -0.95
CA ALA A 120 -4.32 -6.55 -1.87
C ALA A 120 -2.94 -7.05 -2.37
N PRO A 121 -2.77 -8.35 -2.66
CA PRO A 121 -1.49 -8.92 -3.10
C PRO A 121 -0.82 -8.14 -4.24
N ASN A 122 -1.60 -7.74 -5.24
CA ASN A 122 -1.10 -7.00 -6.41
C ASN A 122 -0.47 -5.65 -6.05
N SER A 123 -0.87 -5.04 -4.93
CA SER A 123 -0.31 -3.78 -4.44
C SER A 123 1.17 -3.91 -4.09
N TYR A 124 1.62 -5.08 -3.64
CA TYR A 124 3.01 -5.33 -3.30
C TYR A 124 3.89 -5.40 -4.54
N SER A 125 3.47 -6.17 -5.55
CA SER A 125 4.12 -6.22 -6.86
C SER A 125 4.24 -4.81 -7.47
N PHE A 126 3.15 -4.03 -7.40
CA PHE A 126 3.12 -2.65 -7.87
C PHE A 126 4.09 -1.73 -7.11
N LEU A 127 4.11 -1.77 -5.78
CA LEU A 127 5.04 -0.98 -4.96
C LEU A 127 6.49 -1.33 -5.21
N LEU A 128 6.81 -2.62 -5.41
CA LEU A 128 8.17 -3.08 -5.70
C LEU A 128 8.62 -2.65 -7.10
N ALA A 129 7.75 -2.78 -8.10
CA ALA A 129 8.03 -2.28 -9.45
C ALA A 129 8.28 -0.77 -9.44
N LEU A 130 7.46 -0.02 -8.69
CA LEU A 130 7.66 1.41 -8.51
C LEU A 130 8.95 1.71 -7.76
N ALA A 131 9.32 0.90 -6.78
CA ALA A 131 10.57 1.06 -6.06
C ALA A 131 11.80 0.90 -6.99
N VAL A 132 11.79 -0.10 -7.87
CA VAL A 132 12.83 -0.30 -8.88
C VAL A 132 12.88 0.88 -9.85
N LEU A 133 11.73 1.33 -10.37
CA LEU A 133 11.65 2.44 -11.30
C LEU A 133 12.17 3.76 -10.70
N LEU A 134 11.74 4.09 -9.49
CA LEU A 134 12.20 5.30 -8.80
C LEU A 134 13.69 5.23 -8.47
N SER A 135 14.19 4.06 -8.05
CA SER A 135 15.62 3.87 -7.81
C SER A 135 16.45 4.04 -9.08
N TYR A 136 15.96 3.54 -10.21
CA TYR A 136 16.62 3.69 -11.52
C TYR A 136 16.73 5.15 -11.95
N HIS A 137 15.73 5.98 -11.62
CA HIS A 137 15.71 7.41 -11.90
C HIS A 137 16.26 8.27 -10.76
N GLU A 138 16.90 7.67 -9.75
CA GLU A 138 17.47 8.36 -8.57
C GLU A 138 16.43 9.20 -7.80
N LEU A 139 15.16 8.82 -7.87
CA LEU A 139 14.06 9.47 -7.16
C LEU A 139 13.88 8.86 -5.76
N PRO A 140 13.56 9.68 -4.74
CA PRO A 140 13.46 9.20 -3.37
C PRO A 140 12.23 8.31 -3.14
N LEU A 141 12.43 7.17 -2.49
CA LEU A 141 11.37 6.23 -2.06
C LEU A 141 10.67 6.71 -0.78
N ILE A 142 10.07 7.89 -0.82
CA ILE A 142 9.33 8.49 0.29
C ILE A 142 7.83 8.52 0.02
N PRO A 143 6.98 8.49 1.07
CA PRO A 143 5.52 8.47 0.90
C PRO A 143 4.98 9.56 -0.01
N TYR A 144 5.53 10.78 0.09
CA TYR A 144 5.11 11.92 -0.74
C TYR A 144 5.22 11.64 -2.25
N VAL A 145 6.36 11.09 -2.71
CA VAL A 145 6.55 10.73 -4.12
C VAL A 145 5.58 9.63 -4.53
N LEU A 146 5.42 8.61 -3.68
CA LEU A 146 4.49 7.51 -3.96
C LEU A 146 3.05 8.03 -4.13
N MET A 147 2.60 8.98 -3.32
CA MET A 147 1.25 9.54 -3.39
C MET A 147 0.98 10.40 -4.64
N GLN A 148 2.02 10.86 -5.32
CA GLN A 148 1.87 11.50 -6.63
C GLN A 148 1.65 10.47 -7.74
N LEU A 149 2.08 9.22 -7.53
CA LEU A 149 2.10 8.18 -8.56
C LEU A 149 1.01 7.13 -8.36
N VAL A 150 0.54 6.94 -7.13
CA VAL A 150 -0.42 5.91 -6.76
C VAL A 150 -1.75 6.51 -6.32
N GLN A 151 -2.83 5.81 -6.63
CA GLN A 151 -4.15 6.03 -6.06
C GLN A 151 -4.61 4.78 -5.32
N ILE A 152 -5.25 5.01 -4.18
CA ILE A 152 -5.78 3.95 -3.32
C ILE A 152 -7.24 3.73 -3.70
N LYS A 153 -7.59 2.48 -4.00
CA LYS A 153 -8.96 2.10 -4.33
C LYS A 153 -9.48 1.07 -3.34
N ARG A 154 -10.71 1.26 -2.90
CA ARG A 154 -11.39 0.33 -1.99
C ARG A 154 -11.87 -0.86 -2.80
N LEU A 155 -11.51 -2.07 -2.37
CA LEU A 155 -11.99 -3.32 -2.99
C LEU A 155 -13.18 -3.91 -2.21
N GLY A 156 -13.25 -3.59 -0.93
CA GLY A 156 -14.27 -4.02 0.01
C GLY A 156 -13.94 -3.45 1.39
N PRO A 157 -14.73 -3.73 2.42
CA PRO A 157 -14.49 -3.09 3.70
C PRO A 157 -13.23 -3.68 4.34
N GLY A 158 -12.31 -2.79 4.73
CA GLY A 158 -10.98 -3.16 5.23
C GLY A 158 -9.98 -3.68 4.19
N LYS A 159 -10.33 -3.70 2.89
CA LYS A 159 -9.44 -4.14 1.79
C LYS A 159 -9.20 -3.03 0.77
N PHE A 160 -7.93 -2.78 0.47
CA PHE A 160 -7.51 -1.73 -0.44
C PHE A 160 -6.54 -2.27 -1.49
N TYR A 161 -6.60 -1.72 -2.70
CA TYR A 161 -5.60 -1.98 -3.72
C TYR A 161 -4.99 -0.68 -4.23
N LEU A 162 -3.72 -0.75 -4.62
CA LEU A 162 -3.01 0.36 -5.23
C LEU A 162 -3.07 0.25 -6.75
N SER A 163 -3.28 1.39 -7.40
CA SER A 163 -3.20 1.53 -8.85
C SER A 163 -2.52 2.83 -9.20
N HIS A 164 -2.21 3.04 -10.47
CA HIS A 164 -1.62 4.29 -10.95
C HIS A 164 -2.60 5.44 -10.78
N LYS A 165 -2.09 6.60 -10.37
CA LYS A 165 -2.86 7.85 -10.33
C LYS A 165 -2.90 8.46 -11.75
N GLY A 166 -4.06 8.97 -12.16
CA GLY A 166 -4.24 9.53 -13.51
C GLY A 166 -3.97 8.52 -14.64
N ASP A 167 -3.56 9.03 -15.80
CA ASP A 167 -3.33 8.24 -17.02
C ASP A 167 -1.93 7.62 -17.09
N HIS A 168 -1.21 7.61 -15.97
CA HIS A 168 0.12 7.05 -15.90
C HIS A 168 0.07 5.53 -16.02
N SER A 169 0.45 4.96 -17.18
CA SER A 169 0.45 3.50 -17.39
C SER A 169 1.87 2.90 -17.43
N PHE A 170 2.78 3.37 -16.57
CA PHE A 170 4.20 2.97 -16.64
C PHE A 170 4.50 1.56 -16.11
N ILE A 171 3.73 1.03 -15.15
CA ILE A 171 3.82 -0.38 -14.73
C ILE A 171 2.72 -1.20 -15.41
N LYS A 172 3.10 -2.08 -16.33
CA LYS A 172 2.20 -3.00 -17.05
C LYS A 172 2.60 -4.45 -16.81
N GLY A 173 1.75 -5.38 -17.24
CA GLY A 173 2.02 -6.83 -17.17
C GLY A 173 1.67 -7.49 -15.84
N ASN A 174 1.22 -6.71 -14.84
CA ASN A 174 0.69 -7.30 -13.61
C ASN A 174 -0.70 -7.92 -13.89
N PRO A 175 -0.94 -9.20 -13.57
CA PRO A 175 -2.25 -9.82 -13.71
C PRO A 175 -3.34 -9.03 -12.97
N SER A 176 -4.45 -8.75 -13.65
CA SER A 176 -5.54 -7.89 -13.16
C SER A 176 -6.37 -8.52 -12.04
N SER A 177 -6.38 -9.86 -11.95
CA SER A 177 -7.07 -10.60 -10.89
C SER A 177 -6.49 -12.01 -10.74
N HIS A 178 -6.33 -12.44 -9.48
CA HIS A 178 -6.04 -13.83 -9.15
C HIS A 178 -7.18 -14.41 -8.32
N LYS A 179 -8.08 -15.13 -8.98
CA LYS A 179 -9.20 -15.83 -8.33
C LYS A 179 -8.67 -16.96 -7.45
N GLY A 180 -9.36 -17.24 -6.35
CA GLY A 180 -9.03 -18.35 -5.43
C GLY A 180 -7.77 -18.15 -4.59
N LEU A 181 -6.98 -17.11 -4.86
CA LEU A 181 -5.70 -16.90 -4.20
C LEU A 181 -5.91 -16.55 -2.71
N MET A 182 -6.93 -15.78 -2.33
CA MET A 182 -7.12 -15.29 -0.95
C MET A 182 -7.58 -16.36 0.08
N SER A 183 -7.74 -17.62 -0.29
CA SER A 183 -8.00 -18.71 0.68
C SER A 183 -6.74 -19.18 1.40
N ARG A 184 -5.55 -18.71 1.03
CA ARG A 184 -4.27 -19.16 1.60
C ARG A 184 -3.75 -18.18 2.66
N CYS A 185 -4.49 -18.04 3.76
CA CYS A 185 -4.09 -17.16 4.86
C CYS A 185 -3.27 -17.89 5.92
N PHE A 186 -2.33 -17.16 6.54
CA PHE A 186 -1.55 -17.61 7.67
C PHE A 186 -1.44 -16.50 8.71
N PHE A 187 -1.18 -16.88 9.95
CA PHE A 187 -0.90 -15.96 11.04
C PHE A 187 0.61 -15.81 11.23
N LEU A 188 1.04 -14.56 11.42
CA LEU A 188 2.43 -14.21 11.63
C LEU A 188 2.58 -13.41 12.93
N LYS A 189 3.50 -13.82 13.78
CA LYS A 189 3.89 -13.08 15.00
C LYS A 189 5.39 -12.93 15.04
N ARG A 190 5.88 -11.77 15.47
CA ARG A 190 7.33 -11.56 15.65
C ARG A 190 7.82 -12.42 16.80
N ASP A 191 8.89 -13.18 16.56
CA ASP A 191 9.53 -13.95 17.61
C ASP A 191 10.38 -13.00 18.47
N VAL A 192 9.93 -12.79 19.71
CA VAL A 192 10.60 -11.91 20.68
C VAL A 192 11.98 -12.46 21.06
N ASN A 193 12.21 -13.76 20.92
CA ASN A 193 13.49 -14.40 21.22
C ASN A 193 14.53 -14.24 20.10
N SER A 194 14.13 -13.78 18.91
CA SER A 194 15.05 -13.55 17.77
C SER A 194 16.00 -12.36 17.94
N LEU A 195 15.81 -11.53 18.97
CA LEU A 195 16.68 -10.39 19.32
C LEU A 195 18.07 -10.76 19.86
N ARG A 196 18.46 -12.05 19.82
CA ARG A 196 19.78 -12.50 20.26
C ARG A 196 20.84 -12.62 19.15
N CYS A 197 20.59 -12.07 17.96
CA CYS A 197 21.66 -11.82 16.99
C CYS A 197 22.04 -10.34 17.03
N LYS A 198 23.08 -10.05 17.83
CA LYS A 198 23.88 -8.84 17.72
C LYS A 198 24.57 -8.82 16.36
N CYS A 199 24.33 -7.80 15.56
CA CYS A 199 25.31 -7.23 14.65
C CYS A 199 25.32 -5.73 14.92
#